data_AF-X0T988-F1
#
_entry.id   AF-X0T988-F1
#
_cell.length_a   1.000
_cell.length_b   1.000
_cell.length_c   1.000
_cell.angle_alpha   90.00
_cell.angle_beta   90.00
_cell.angle_gamma   90.00
#
_symmetry.space_group_name_H-M   'P 1'
#
loop_
_entity.id
_entity.type
_entity.pdbx_description
1 polymer ?
#
loop_
_entity_poly.entity_id
_entity_poly.type
_entity_poly.pdbx_seq_one_letter_code
_entity_poly.pdbx_strand_id
1 'polypeptide(L)'
;MINKFKTIENLGVFQKFKWDNKALDKKKNIIEFKDINILYGWNYSGKTTLSRIIRAMETGEISDKYKNPNFCVSFEDGTTVDQNNLTSHSENIRVFNEDFVRRHLKFISNPDDGVESFAIAESGNIEILKEVYALNKELGSNKEGEKTELYAKLERKSNNYLARKNEYEEAKKSLKNKLSTEAKGIKDSIEKYGEPNYNIRKLESEIEQVLNQEFDSITNEQKFEKEKLI
;
A
#
# COMPACT_ATOMS: atom_id res chain seq x y z
N MET A 1 29.64 16.15 24.91
CA MET A 1 28.69 15.49 25.83
C MET A 1 27.63 16.49 26.32
N ILE A 2 26.46 16.02 26.80
CA ILE A 2 25.52 16.88 27.55
C ILE A 2 26.17 17.30 28.87
N ASN A 3 26.27 18.60 29.13
CA ASN A 3 26.82 19.16 30.36
C ASN A 3 25.74 19.24 31.46
N LYS A 4 24.61 19.91 31.21
CA LYS A 4 23.52 20.08 32.21
C LYS A 4 22.20 20.58 31.59
N PHE A 5 21.11 20.43 32.33
CA PHE A 5 19.81 21.04 32.01
C PHE A 5 19.74 22.49 32.53
N LYS A 6 20.21 23.50 31.80
CA LYS A 6 20.23 24.91 32.24
C LYS A 6 18.90 25.35 32.88
N THR A 7 17.80 25.21 32.15
CA THR A 7 16.46 25.61 32.61
C THR A 7 15.38 24.64 32.14
N ILE A 8 14.34 24.44 32.95
CA ILE A 8 13.15 23.68 32.57
C ILE A 8 11.91 24.39 33.11
N GLU A 9 11.01 24.75 32.21
CA GLU A 9 9.79 25.49 32.47
C GLU A 9 8.59 24.86 31.75
N ASN A 10 7.42 24.88 32.40
CA ASN A 10 6.16 24.34 31.86
C ASN A 10 6.26 22.89 31.33
N LEU A 11 7.09 22.05 31.94
CA LEU A 11 7.28 20.67 31.48
C LEU A 11 7.12 19.67 32.63
N GLY A 12 6.05 18.88 32.57
CA GLY A 12 5.73 17.89 33.60
C GLY A 12 5.58 18.55 34.98
N VAL A 13 6.45 18.17 35.92
CA VAL A 13 6.48 18.72 37.28
C VAL A 13 7.37 19.97 37.40
N PHE A 14 8.12 20.32 36.36
CA PHE A 14 9.03 21.47 36.37
C PHE A 14 8.30 22.72 35.91
N GLN A 15 8.20 23.71 36.80
CA GLN A 15 7.57 25.00 36.53
C GLN A 15 8.59 26.08 36.16
N LYS A 16 9.61 26.27 37.01
CA LYS A 16 10.70 27.25 36.83
C LYS A 16 12.02 26.73 37.38
N PHE A 17 12.42 25.55 36.91
CA PHE A 17 13.62 24.89 37.39
C PHE A 17 14.86 25.56 36.77
N LYS A 18 15.83 25.92 37.61
CA LYS A 18 17.14 26.44 37.22
C LYS A 18 18.22 25.58 37.88
N TRP A 19 19.02 24.92 37.07
CA TRP A 19 19.98 23.92 37.55
C TRP A 19 21.05 24.51 38.46
N ASP A 20 21.59 25.67 38.08
CA ASP A 20 22.65 26.36 38.83
C ASP A 20 22.24 26.75 40.26
N ASN A 21 20.93 26.77 40.56
CA ASN A 21 20.40 27.09 41.89
C ASN A 21 20.02 25.84 42.70
N LYS A 22 19.91 24.68 42.06
CA LYS A 22 19.28 23.48 42.64
C LYS A 22 20.20 22.26 42.68
N ALA A 23 21.02 22.07 41.66
CA ALA A 23 21.96 20.96 41.57
C ALA A 23 23.33 21.42 42.07
N LEU A 24 23.45 21.56 43.40
CA LEU A 24 24.68 22.01 44.07
C LEU A 24 25.29 20.91 44.92
N ASP A 25 26.62 20.84 44.96
CA ASP A 25 27.35 19.96 45.85
C ASP A 25 27.33 20.49 47.30
N LYS A 26 27.95 19.74 48.23
CA LYS A 26 28.06 20.15 49.65
C LYS A 26 28.80 21.48 49.86
N LYS A 27 29.60 21.91 48.87
CA LYS A 27 30.39 23.15 48.88
C LYS A 27 29.71 24.28 48.08
N LYS A 28 28.45 24.08 47.63
CA LYS A 28 27.69 25.00 46.78
C LYS A 28 28.27 25.23 45.38
N ASN A 29 29.05 24.30 44.86
CA ASN A 29 29.44 24.30 43.45
C ASN A 29 28.36 23.62 42.61
N ILE A 30 28.20 24.07 41.36
CA ILE A 30 27.26 23.48 40.41
C ILE A 30 27.72 22.06 40.07
N ILE A 31 26.80 21.10 40.16
CA ILE A 31 27.04 19.72 39.76
C ILE A 31 26.75 19.60 38.27
N GLU A 32 27.72 19.19 37.49
CA GLU A 32 27.56 18.91 36.07
C GLU A 32 27.47 17.41 35.81
N PHE A 33 26.93 17.03 34.65
CA PHE A 33 26.95 15.64 34.22
C PHE A 33 28.39 15.18 33.94
N LYS A 34 28.63 13.91 34.26
CA LYS A 34 29.88 13.18 33.97
C LYS A 34 29.61 12.09 32.95
N ASP A 35 30.59 11.26 32.64
CA ASP A 35 30.41 10.10 31.75
C ASP A 35 29.29 9.15 32.21
N ILE A 36 29.14 8.98 33.53
CA ILE A 36 28.11 8.15 34.16
C ILE A 36 27.37 8.96 35.21
N ASN A 37 26.04 9.02 35.08
CA ASN A 37 25.16 9.76 35.98
C ASN A 37 24.03 8.87 36.47
N ILE A 38 23.73 8.92 37.77
CA ILE A 38 22.60 8.24 38.37
C ILE A 38 21.62 9.30 38.89
N LEU A 39 20.44 9.38 38.28
CA LEU A 39 19.36 10.27 38.71
C LEU A 39 18.27 9.42 39.38
N TYR A 40 18.08 9.60 40.69
CA TYR A 40 17.09 8.86 41.47
C TYR A 40 16.19 9.81 42.28
N GLY A 41 15.05 9.29 42.73
CA GLY A 41 14.06 10.07 43.48
C GLY A 41 12.72 9.35 43.54
N TRP A 42 11.78 9.90 44.30
CA TRP A 42 10.43 9.36 44.45
C TRP A 42 9.65 9.31 43.13
N ASN A 43 8.59 8.52 43.07
CA ASN A 43 7.63 8.60 41.97
C ASN A 43 7.10 10.04 41.85
N TYR A 44 6.82 10.47 40.62
CA TYR A 44 6.41 11.85 40.30
C TYR A 44 7.47 12.93 40.55
N SER A 45 8.72 12.58 40.91
CA SER A 45 9.80 13.56 41.08
C SER A 45 10.36 14.16 39.77
N GLY A 46 9.76 13.85 38.61
CA GLY A 46 10.18 14.39 37.32
C GLY A 46 11.23 13.58 36.54
N LYS A 47 11.67 12.41 37.03
CA LYS A 47 12.65 11.55 36.33
C LYS A 47 12.26 11.25 34.88
N THR A 48 11.02 10.81 34.67
CA THR A 48 10.47 10.54 33.33
C THR A 48 10.38 11.80 32.47
N THR A 49 10.25 12.97 33.09
CA THR A 49 10.24 14.24 32.35
C THR A 49 11.63 14.58 31.83
N LEU A 50 12.68 14.37 32.64
CA LEU A 50 14.07 14.55 32.20
C LEU A 50 14.43 13.58 31.06
N SER A 51 14.05 12.31 31.17
CA SER A 51 14.32 11.34 30.10
C SER A 51 13.60 11.70 28.79
N ARG A 52 12.41 12.32 28.86
CA ARG A 52 11.70 12.83 27.68
C ARG A 52 12.36 14.03 27.03
N ILE A 53 13.00 14.92 27.80
CA ILE A 53 13.81 16.01 27.22
C ILE A 53 14.96 15.40 26.40
N ILE A 54 15.70 14.44 26.97
CA ILE A 54 16.80 13.77 26.25
C ILE A 54 16.27 13.05 25.01
N ARG A 55 15.13 12.38 25.12
CA ARG A 55 14.51 11.70 23.99
C ARG A 55 14.06 12.66 22.89
N ALA A 56 13.60 13.87 23.24
CA ALA A 56 13.24 14.87 22.24
C ALA A 56 14.44 15.31 21.40
N MET A 57 15.65 15.34 21.99
CA MET A 57 16.90 15.57 21.26
C MET A 57 17.30 14.37 20.38
N GLU A 58 16.98 13.14 20.78
CA GLU A 58 17.15 11.95 19.94
C GLU A 58 16.18 11.93 18.73
N THR A 59 14.89 12.19 18.96
CA THR A 59 13.85 12.02 17.93
C THR A 59 13.54 13.28 17.13
N GLY A 60 14.04 14.44 17.57
CA GLY A 60 13.73 15.75 16.99
C GLY A 60 12.29 16.23 17.23
N GLU A 61 11.55 15.56 18.12
CA GLU A 61 10.16 15.88 18.44
C GLU A 61 9.92 15.80 19.96
N ILE A 62 9.15 16.74 20.51
CA ILE A 62 8.64 16.66 21.87
C ILE A 62 7.15 16.27 21.82
N SER A 63 6.70 15.44 22.77
CA SER A 63 5.32 14.97 22.79
C SER A 63 4.31 16.12 22.87
N ASP A 64 3.31 16.10 21.99
CA ASP A 64 2.17 17.05 21.94
C ASP A 64 1.33 17.11 23.21
N LYS A 65 1.54 16.18 24.15
CA LYS A 65 0.89 16.20 25.47
C LYS A 65 1.32 17.38 26.34
N TYR A 66 2.49 17.96 26.06
CA TYR A 66 3.00 19.11 26.79
C TYR A 66 2.49 20.41 26.17
N LYS A 67 1.83 21.26 26.98
CA LYS A 67 1.39 22.59 26.54
C LYS A 67 2.52 23.59 26.76
N ASN A 68 3.04 24.16 25.66
CA ASN A 68 4.11 25.16 25.66
C ASN A 68 5.36 24.75 26.47
N PRO A 69 5.99 23.60 26.14
CA PRO A 69 7.22 23.20 26.80
C PRO A 69 8.33 24.22 26.55
N ASN A 70 9.09 24.57 27.58
CA ASN A 70 10.23 25.48 27.47
C ASN A 70 11.40 24.93 28.27
N PHE A 71 12.51 24.62 27.63
CA PHE A 71 13.69 24.11 28.33
C PHE A 71 14.95 24.50 27.59
N CYS A 72 16.08 24.45 28.28
CA CYS A 72 17.39 24.67 27.70
C CYS A 72 18.38 23.66 28.29
N VAL A 73 19.06 22.94 27.40
CA VAL A 73 20.13 21.99 27.71
C VAL A 73 21.43 22.54 27.15
N SER A 74 22.51 22.45 27.92
CA SER A 74 23.84 22.82 27.44
C SER A 74 24.73 21.61 27.28
N PHE A 75 25.58 21.67 26.25
CA PHE A 75 26.62 20.69 25.95
C PHE A 75 28.00 21.26 26.31
N GLU A 76 29.00 20.39 26.39
CA GLU A 76 30.38 20.75 26.72
C GLU A 76 31.09 21.60 25.66
N ASP A 77 30.68 21.46 24.39
CA ASP A 77 31.18 22.25 23.27
C ASP A 77 30.64 23.70 23.25
N GLY A 78 29.83 24.06 24.24
CA GLY A 78 29.18 25.36 24.36
C GLY A 78 27.84 25.46 23.62
N THR A 79 27.43 24.44 22.86
CA THR A 79 26.13 24.44 22.19
C THR A 79 24.99 24.35 23.19
N THR A 80 23.85 24.92 22.82
CA THR A 80 22.62 24.89 23.61
C THR A 80 21.44 24.49 22.77
N VAL A 81 20.67 23.54 23.29
CA VAL A 81 19.46 23.01 22.67
C VAL A 81 18.25 23.38 23.53
N ASP A 82 17.22 23.86 22.86
CA ASP A 82 15.90 24.23 23.35
C ASP A 82 14.81 23.49 22.53
N GLN A 83 13.55 23.77 22.84
CA GLN A 83 12.40 23.11 22.22
C GLN A 83 12.26 23.37 20.71
N ASN A 84 12.88 24.41 20.17
CA ASN A 84 12.79 24.81 18.76
C ASN A 84 13.97 24.29 17.92
N ASN A 85 15.09 23.92 18.56
CA ASN A 85 16.31 23.48 17.88
C ASN A 85 16.80 22.11 18.42
N LEU A 86 15.86 21.17 18.63
CA LEU A 86 16.09 19.85 19.23
C LEU A 86 17.27 19.06 18.62
N THR A 87 17.55 19.24 17.33
CA THR A 87 18.60 18.51 16.59
C THR A 87 19.87 19.33 16.36
N SER A 88 19.97 20.55 16.90
CA SER A 88 21.16 21.41 16.73
C SER A 88 22.30 21.05 17.69
N HIS A 89 22.68 19.78 17.70
CA HIS A 89 23.83 19.24 18.45
C HIS A 89 24.55 18.18 17.60
N SER A 90 25.84 17.95 17.85
CA SER A 90 26.64 16.95 17.14
C SER A 90 26.64 15.56 17.80
N GLU A 91 25.98 15.42 18.95
CA GLU A 91 25.97 14.18 19.73
C GLU A 91 25.01 13.12 19.15
N ASN A 92 25.42 11.85 19.18
CA ASN A 92 24.54 10.73 18.86
C ASN A 92 23.82 10.25 20.13
N ILE A 93 22.57 10.69 20.30
CA ILE A 93 21.77 10.41 21.49
C ILE A 93 20.90 9.17 21.24
N ARG A 94 20.86 8.26 22.22
CA ARG A 94 19.97 7.10 22.26
C ARG A 94 19.28 6.98 23.61
N VAL A 95 17.95 6.89 23.63
CA VAL A 95 17.18 6.85 24.88
C VAL A 95 16.32 5.59 24.97
N PHE A 96 16.70 4.71 25.90
CA PHE A 96 15.90 3.56 26.29
C PHE A 96 14.98 3.90 27.46
N ASN A 97 13.74 4.33 27.18
CA ASN A 97 12.73 4.64 28.20
C ASN A 97 11.39 3.92 27.92
N GLU A 98 10.39 4.14 28.77
CA GLU A 98 9.05 3.53 28.59
C GLU A 98 8.41 3.90 27.25
N ASP A 99 8.62 5.13 26.77
CA ASP A 99 8.07 5.55 25.48
C ASP A 99 8.77 4.85 24.29
N PHE A 100 10.06 4.50 24.43
CA PHE A 100 10.78 3.61 23.50
C PHE A 100 10.18 2.21 23.52
N VAL A 101 10.03 1.61 24.70
CA VAL A 101 9.46 0.27 24.87
C VAL A 101 8.05 0.21 24.28
N ARG A 102 7.17 1.16 24.57
CA ARG A 102 5.80 1.19 24.01
C ARG A 102 5.77 1.35 22.49
N ARG A 103 6.71 2.12 21.91
CA ARG A 103 6.76 2.38 20.47
C ARG A 103 7.28 1.17 19.70
N HIS A 104 8.28 0.48 20.24
CA HIS A 104 9.03 -0.57 19.54
C HIS A 104 8.76 -2.00 20.04
N LEU A 105 8.13 -2.20 21.20
CA LEU A 105 7.87 -3.49 21.83
C LEU A 105 6.38 -3.67 22.14
N LYS A 106 5.52 -3.46 21.13
CA LYS A 106 4.05 -3.51 21.26
C LYS A 106 3.53 -4.87 21.76
N PHE A 107 4.23 -5.96 21.48
CA PHE A 107 3.87 -7.32 21.92
C PHE A 107 3.85 -7.48 23.46
N ILE A 108 4.54 -6.61 24.22
CA ILE A 108 4.51 -6.65 25.69
C ILE A 108 3.15 -6.17 26.22
N SER A 109 2.45 -5.31 25.46
CA SER A 109 1.16 -4.72 25.86
C SER A 109 -0.04 -5.43 25.24
N ASN A 110 0.13 -6.11 24.09
CA ASN A 110 -0.92 -6.86 23.40
C ASN A 110 -0.38 -8.22 22.94
N PRO A 111 -0.84 -9.35 23.51
CA PRO A 111 -0.44 -10.70 23.10
C PRO A 111 -0.86 -11.07 21.67
N ASP A 112 -1.90 -10.42 21.14
CA ASP A 112 -2.45 -10.68 19.79
C ASP A 112 -1.73 -9.91 18.68
N ASP A 113 -0.98 -8.85 19.03
CA ASP A 113 -0.10 -8.15 18.10
C ASP A 113 1.22 -8.94 18.07
N GLY A 114 1.39 -9.76 17.03
CA GLY A 114 2.53 -10.66 16.88
C GLY A 114 3.91 -10.00 17.06
N VAL A 115 4.93 -10.85 17.25
CA VAL A 115 6.32 -10.42 17.46
C VAL A 115 6.82 -9.67 16.22
N GLU A 116 6.82 -8.33 16.24
CA GLU A 116 7.73 -7.56 15.38
C GLU A 116 9.14 -8.01 15.78
N SER A 117 9.74 -8.78 14.88
CA SER A 117 10.97 -9.51 15.11
C SER A 117 12.03 -8.55 15.64
N PHE A 118 12.77 -8.99 16.66
CA PHE A 118 13.94 -8.32 17.25
C PHE A 118 15.05 -7.95 16.24
N ALA A 119 14.83 -8.18 14.95
CA ALA A 119 15.76 -7.94 13.87
C ALA A 119 15.69 -6.48 13.43
N ILE A 120 16.50 -5.64 14.09
CA ILE A 120 17.21 -4.53 13.43
C ILE A 120 16.26 -3.57 12.68
N ALA A 121 15.55 -2.70 13.39
CA ALA A 121 14.73 -1.67 12.77
C ALA A 121 15.20 -0.29 13.20
N GLU A 122 16.10 0.29 12.41
CA GLU A 122 16.07 1.74 12.16
C GLU A 122 14.62 2.14 11.85
N SER A 123 14.21 3.31 12.34
CA SER A 123 12.83 3.82 12.31
C SER A 123 12.10 3.66 10.98
N GLY A 124 12.81 3.62 9.84
CA GLY A 124 12.21 3.39 8.52
C GLY A 124 11.56 2.01 8.31
N ASN A 125 12.03 0.97 9.00
CA ASN A 125 11.52 -0.39 8.76
C ASN A 125 10.08 -0.60 9.28
N ILE A 126 9.63 0.17 10.27
CA ILE A 126 8.28 0.02 10.84
C ILE A 126 7.20 0.50 9.85
N GLU A 127 7.46 1.59 9.14
CA GLU A 127 6.52 2.12 8.14
C GLU A 127 6.43 1.19 6.93
N ILE A 128 7.57 0.69 6.47
CA ILE A 128 7.66 -0.31 5.40
C ILE A 128 6.91 -1.59 5.79
N LEU A 129 7.06 -2.08 7.02
CA LEU A 129 6.35 -3.28 7.50
C LEU A 129 4.82 -3.09 7.52
N LYS A 130 4.34 -1.90 7.91
CA LYS A 130 2.91 -1.58 7.84
C LYS A 130 2.39 -1.58 6.41
N GLU A 131 3.15 -1.01 5.49
CA GLU A 131 2.79 -0.99 4.07
C GLU A 131 2.76 -2.42 3.50
N VAL A 132 3.78 -3.23 3.80
CA VAL A 132 3.83 -4.65 3.43
C VAL A 132 2.63 -5.42 4.00
N TYR A 133 2.25 -5.17 5.24
CA TYR A 133 1.07 -5.81 5.83
C TYR A 133 -0.23 -5.41 5.12
N ALA A 134 -0.40 -4.11 4.83
CA ALA A 134 -1.56 -3.60 4.09
C ALA A 134 -1.65 -4.20 2.68
N LEU A 135 -0.54 -4.25 1.96
CA LEU A 135 -0.45 -4.85 0.62
C LEU A 135 -0.75 -6.35 0.64
N ASN A 136 -0.23 -7.09 1.61
CA ASN A 136 -0.54 -8.51 1.76
C ASN A 136 -2.02 -8.75 2.07
N LYS A 137 -2.64 -7.89 2.88
CA LYS A 137 -4.07 -7.95 3.16
C LYS A 137 -4.91 -7.68 1.91
N GLU A 138 -4.51 -6.71 1.09
CA GLU A 138 -5.20 -6.40 -0.17
C GLU A 138 -5.02 -7.51 -1.21
N LEU A 139 -3.81 -8.08 -1.31
CA LEU A 139 -3.53 -9.23 -2.18
C LEU A 139 -4.39 -10.43 -1.79
N GLY A 140 -4.52 -10.71 -0.49
CA GLY A 140 -5.19 -11.89 0.02
C GLY A 140 -4.33 -13.15 -0.12
N SER A 141 -4.96 -14.31 0.08
CA SER A 141 -4.32 -15.61 -0.07
C SER A 141 -4.30 -16.04 -1.54
N ASN A 142 -3.17 -16.59 -2.00
CA ASN A 142 -3.04 -17.26 -3.30
C ASN A 142 -2.99 -18.79 -3.17
N LYS A 143 -3.40 -19.33 -2.02
CA LYS A 143 -3.45 -20.79 -1.85
C LYS A 143 -4.54 -21.38 -2.73
N GLU A 144 -4.22 -22.49 -3.38
CA GLU A 144 -5.14 -23.23 -4.23
C GLU A 144 -6.37 -23.68 -3.41
N GLY A 145 -7.57 -23.27 -3.84
CA GLY A 145 -8.83 -23.53 -3.12
C GLY A 145 -9.20 -22.50 -2.04
N GLU A 146 -8.29 -21.60 -1.65
CA GLU A 146 -8.52 -20.56 -0.63
C GLU A 146 -8.11 -19.18 -1.14
N LYS A 147 -8.28 -18.91 -2.44
CA LYS A 147 -7.97 -17.59 -2.98
C LYS A 147 -8.93 -16.56 -2.42
N THR A 148 -8.38 -15.49 -1.86
CA THR A 148 -9.17 -14.38 -1.30
C THR A 148 -8.85 -13.06 -2.01
N GLU A 149 -9.68 -12.04 -1.79
CA GLU A 149 -9.48 -10.67 -2.28
C GLU A 149 -9.11 -10.54 -3.77
N LEU A 150 -7.95 -9.95 -4.09
CA LEU A 150 -7.51 -9.70 -5.46
C LEU A 150 -7.27 -11.02 -6.22
N TYR A 151 -6.70 -12.04 -5.59
CA TYR A 151 -6.53 -13.35 -6.22
C TYR A 151 -7.87 -14.00 -6.58
N ALA A 152 -8.89 -13.87 -5.73
CA ALA A 152 -10.24 -14.35 -6.03
C ALA A 152 -10.88 -13.60 -7.20
N LYS A 153 -10.71 -12.27 -7.26
CA LYS A 153 -11.21 -11.45 -8.37
C LYS A 153 -10.53 -11.82 -9.69
N LEU A 154 -9.21 -12.06 -9.66
CA LEU A 154 -8.44 -12.46 -10.84
C LEU A 154 -8.92 -13.81 -11.38
N GLU A 155 -9.11 -14.80 -10.50
CA GLU A 155 -9.59 -16.13 -10.89
C GLU A 155 -10.99 -16.06 -11.52
N ARG A 156 -11.92 -15.32 -10.92
CA ARG A 156 -13.26 -15.11 -11.49
C ARG A 156 -13.20 -14.48 -12.88
N LYS A 157 -12.38 -13.45 -13.07
CA LYS A 157 -12.22 -12.80 -14.39
C LYS A 157 -11.60 -13.74 -15.41
N SER A 158 -10.58 -14.50 -15.02
CA SER A 158 -9.93 -15.49 -15.89
C SER A 158 -10.90 -16.58 -16.35
N ASN A 159 -11.67 -17.15 -15.40
CA ASN A 159 -12.66 -18.17 -15.71
C ASN A 159 -13.77 -17.65 -16.63
N ASN A 160 -14.24 -16.43 -16.39
CA ASN A 160 -15.24 -15.79 -17.26
C ASN A 160 -14.68 -15.55 -18.67
N TYR A 161 -13.46 -15.05 -18.79
CA TYR A 161 -12.79 -14.90 -20.08
C TYR A 161 -12.67 -16.22 -20.83
N LEU A 162 -12.24 -17.29 -20.15
CA LEU A 162 -12.15 -18.62 -20.75
C LEU A 162 -13.50 -19.14 -21.23
N ALA A 163 -14.56 -19.00 -20.42
CA ALA A 163 -15.91 -19.38 -20.80
C ALA A 163 -16.37 -18.63 -22.06
N ARG A 164 -16.24 -17.30 -22.08
CA ARG A 164 -16.64 -16.46 -23.23
C ARG A 164 -15.81 -16.72 -24.48
N LYS A 165 -14.52 -17.03 -24.32
CA LYS A 165 -13.66 -17.42 -25.42
C LYS A 165 -14.11 -18.75 -26.03
N ASN A 166 -14.46 -19.74 -25.21
CA ASN A 166 -14.96 -21.02 -25.69
C ASN A 166 -16.29 -20.86 -26.42
N GLU A 167 -17.24 -20.11 -25.84
CA GLU A 167 -18.52 -19.78 -26.49
C GLU A 167 -18.33 -19.11 -27.86
N TYR A 168 -17.40 -18.15 -27.94
CA TYR A 168 -17.08 -17.47 -29.20
C TYR A 168 -16.51 -18.43 -30.26
N GLU A 169 -15.56 -19.29 -29.89
CA GLU A 169 -14.97 -20.26 -30.82
C GLU A 169 -15.99 -21.30 -31.29
N GLU A 170 -16.89 -21.75 -30.41
CA GLU A 170 -18.00 -22.64 -30.76
C GLU A 170 -18.99 -21.98 -31.73
N ALA A 171 -19.40 -20.73 -31.45
CA ALA A 171 -20.27 -19.96 -32.32
C ALA A 171 -19.63 -19.73 -33.70
N LYS A 172 -18.34 -19.39 -33.74
CA LYS A 172 -17.57 -19.20 -34.97
C LYS A 172 -17.48 -20.48 -35.79
N LYS A 173 -17.20 -21.61 -35.14
CA LYS A 173 -17.15 -22.93 -35.79
C LYS A 173 -18.54 -23.32 -36.34
N SER A 174 -19.59 -23.09 -35.55
CA SER A 174 -20.97 -23.35 -35.96
C SER A 174 -21.37 -22.52 -37.18
N LEU A 175 -21.05 -21.23 -37.18
CA LEU A 175 -21.28 -20.34 -38.32
C LEU A 175 -20.55 -20.83 -39.58
N LYS A 176 -19.25 -21.15 -39.46
CA LYS A 176 -18.46 -21.67 -40.58
C LYS A 176 -19.03 -22.97 -41.14
N ASN A 177 -19.50 -23.87 -40.29
CA ASN A 177 -20.13 -25.13 -40.71
C ASN A 177 -21.46 -24.90 -41.44
N LYS A 178 -22.29 -23.95 -40.96
CA LYS A 178 -23.52 -23.55 -41.66
C LYS A 178 -23.21 -23.00 -43.05
N LEU A 179 -22.32 -22.01 -43.13
CA LEU A 179 -21.90 -21.42 -44.42
C LEU A 179 -21.32 -22.46 -45.37
N SER A 180 -20.51 -23.40 -44.86
CA SER A 180 -19.97 -24.49 -45.68
C SER A 180 -21.03 -25.45 -46.20
N THR A 181 -22.05 -25.76 -45.38
CA THR A 181 -23.17 -26.63 -45.78
C THR A 181 -24.02 -25.97 -46.84
N GLU A 182 -24.38 -24.69 -46.64
CA GLU A 182 -25.16 -23.91 -47.61
C GLU A 182 -24.40 -23.74 -48.93
N ALA A 183 -23.11 -23.39 -48.89
CA ALA A 183 -22.29 -23.28 -50.10
C ALA A 183 -22.20 -24.60 -50.86
N LYS A 184 -22.15 -25.74 -50.14
CA LYS A 184 -22.19 -27.06 -50.77
C LYS A 184 -23.57 -27.33 -51.39
N GLY A 185 -24.67 -27.00 -50.72
CA GLY A 185 -26.02 -27.14 -51.26
C GLY A 185 -26.25 -26.33 -52.54
N ILE A 186 -25.71 -25.11 -52.60
CA ILE A 186 -25.74 -24.28 -53.81
C ILE A 186 -24.91 -24.93 -54.93
N LYS A 187 -23.69 -25.40 -54.60
CA LYS A 187 -22.83 -26.11 -55.55
C LYS A 187 -23.47 -27.38 -56.09
N ASP A 188 -24.15 -28.17 -55.25
CA ASP A 188 -24.78 -29.43 -55.64
C ASP A 188 -26.05 -29.17 -56.49
N SER A 189 -26.67 -28.00 -56.35
CA SER A 189 -27.83 -27.54 -57.13
C SER A 189 -27.43 -26.81 -58.42
N ILE A 190 -26.53 -27.41 -59.21
CA ILE A 190 -25.98 -26.83 -60.45
C ILE A 190 -27.08 -26.45 -61.44
N GLU A 191 -28.13 -27.26 -61.55
CA GLU A 191 -29.26 -27.00 -62.46
C GLU A 191 -29.97 -25.67 -62.13
N LYS A 192 -30.00 -25.29 -60.85
CA LYS A 192 -30.67 -24.08 -60.39
C LYS A 192 -29.79 -22.84 -60.39
N TYR A 193 -28.51 -22.98 -60.02
CA TYR A 193 -27.61 -21.83 -59.79
C TYR A 193 -26.46 -21.72 -60.79
N GLY A 194 -26.25 -22.73 -61.65
CA GLY A 194 -25.32 -22.68 -62.78
C GLY A 194 -23.83 -22.63 -62.42
N GLU A 195 -23.45 -22.70 -61.14
CA GLU A 195 -22.06 -22.53 -60.69
C GLU A 195 -21.44 -23.82 -60.11
N PRO A 196 -20.68 -24.60 -60.90
CA PRO A 196 -20.08 -25.85 -60.44
C PRO A 196 -18.91 -25.67 -59.44
N ASN A 197 -18.32 -24.48 -59.38
CA ASN A 197 -17.16 -24.16 -58.52
C ASN A 197 -17.53 -23.25 -57.33
N TYR A 198 -18.81 -23.22 -56.95
CA TYR A 198 -19.29 -22.42 -55.83
C TYR A 198 -18.64 -22.86 -54.51
N ASN A 199 -18.22 -21.90 -53.68
CA ASN A 199 -17.49 -22.16 -52.44
C ASN A 199 -17.83 -21.13 -51.35
N ILE A 200 -17.40 -21.42 -50.12
CA ILE A 200 -17.72 -20.60 -48.94
C ILE A 200 -17.29 -19.13 -49.07
N ARG A 201 -16.18 -18.82 -49.75
CA ARG A 201 -15.70 -17.43 -49.89
C ARG A 201 -16.61 -16.61 -50.79
N LYS A 202 -17.16 -17.24 -51.83
CA LYS A 202 -18.16 -16.59 -52.70
C LYS A 202 -19.44 -16.31 -51.93
N LEU A 203 -19.93 -17.29 -51.18
CA LEU A 203 -21.10 -17.11 -50.31
C LEU A 203 -20.91 -15.98 -49.30
N GLU A 204 -19.74 -15.92 -48.64
CA GLU A 204 -19.42 -14.83 -47.70
C GLU A 204 -19.42 -13.46 -48.41
N SER A 205 -18.80 -13.36 -49.59
CA SER A 205 -18.80 -12.11 -50.38
C SER A 205 -20.19 -11.71 -50.86
N GLU A 206 -21.04 -12.68 -51.22
CA GLU A 206 -22.42 -12.42 -51.66
C GLU A 206 -23.30 -12.00 -50.48
N ILE A 207 -23.12 -12.60 -49.30
CA ILE A 207 -23.79 -12.16 -48.07
C ILE A 207 -23.41 -10.71 -47.74
N GLU A 208 -22.13 -10.34 -47.86
CA GLU A 208 -21.70 -8.95 -47.67
C GLU A 208 -22.35 -7.99 -48.68
N GLN A 209 -22.51 -8.40 -49.94
CA GLN A 209 -23.20 -7.60 -50.96
C GLN A 209 -24.70 -7.45 -50.66
N VAL A 210 -25.37 -8.52 -50.22
CA VAL A 210 -26.81 -8.51 -49.88
C VAL A 210 -27.08 -7.69 -48.61
N LEU A 211 -26.14 -7.65 -47.67
CA LEU A 211 -26.25 -6.82 -46.47
C LEU A 211 -26.00 -5.33 -46.75
N ASN A 212 -25.53 -4.97 -47.94
CA ASN A 212 -25.37 -3.58 -48.34
C ASN A 212 -26.73 -2.91 -48.58
N GLN A 213 -26.90 -1.67 -48.13
CA GLN A 213 -28.18 -0.96 -48.14
C GLN A 213 -28.69 -0.62 -49.56
N GLU A 214 -27.81 -0.69 -50.56
CA GLU A 214 -28.14 -0.44 -51.98
C GLU A 214 -28.49 -1.72 -52.76
N PHE A 215 -28.62 -2.87 -52.07
CA PHE A 215 -28.95 -4.13 -52.74
C PHE A 215 -30.43 -4.20 -53.12
N ASP A 216 -30.71 -4.10 -54.42
CA ASP A 216 -32.05 -4.30 -54.96
C ASP A 216 -32.39 -5.80 -55.04
N SER A 217 -33.17 -6.28 -54.08
CA SER A 217 -33.66 -7.67 -54.08
C SER A 217 -34.69 -7.91 -55.19
N ILE A 218 -34.59 -9.05 -55.87
CA ILE A 218 -35.61 -9.48 -56.84
C ILE A 218 -36.96 -9.75 -56.14
N THR A 219 -38.07 -9.37 -56.79
CA THR A 219 -39.41 -9.63 -56.25
C THR A 219 -39.79 -11.11 -56.41
N ASN A 220 -40.72 -11.59 -55.58
CA ASN A 220 -41.19 -12.98 -55.62
C ASN A 220 -41.78 -13.38 -56.99
N GLU A 221 -42.40 -12.44 -57.71
CA GLU A 221 -42.93 -12.65 -59.05
C GLU A 221 -41.81 -12.89 -60.08
N GLN A 222 -40.76 -12.05 -60.05
CA GLN A 222 -39.59 -12.22 -60.92
C GLN A 222 -38.83 -13.52 -60.65
N LYS A 223 -38.80 -13.95 -59.38
CA LYS A 223 -38.21 -15.24 -59.00
C LYS A 223 -39.01 -16.41 -59.59
N PHE A 224 -40.35 -16.37 -59.47
CA PHE A 224 -41.22 -17.43 -59.97
C PHE A 224 -41.18 -17.59 -61.50
N GLU A 225 -41.11 -16.48 -62.23
CA GLU A 225 -40.95 -16.53 -63.69
C GLU A 225 -39.62 -17.14 -64.12
N LYS A 226 -38.53 -16.84 -63.42
CA LYS A 226 -37.21 -17.41 -63.71
C LYS A 226 -37.09 -18.88 -63.32
N GLU A 227 -37.74 -19.32 -62.23
CA GLU A 227 -37.75 -20.73 -61.83
C GLU A 227 -38.53 -21.63 -62.80
N LYS A 228 -39.49 -21.10 -63.58
CA LYS A 228 -40.19 -21.85 -64.63
C LYS A 228 -39.34 -22.16 -65.87
N LEU A 229 -38.20 -21.49 -66.03
CA LEU A 229 -37.31 -21.62 -67.17
C LEU A 229 -36.17 -22.64 -66.94
N ILE A 230 -36.11 -23.21 -65.73
CA ILE A 230 -35.15 -24.23 -65.28
C ILE A 230 -35.85 -25.57 -65.30
#